data_AF-X5UR36-F1
#
_entry.id   AF-X5UR36-F1
#
_cell.length_a   1.000
_cell.length_b   1.000
_cell.length_c   1.000
_cell.angle_alpha   90.00
_cell.angle_beta   90.00
_cell.angle_gamma   90.00
#
_symmetry.space_group_name_H-M   'P 1'
#
loop_
_entity.id
_entity.type
_entity.pdbx_description
1 polymer ?
#
loop_
_entity_poly.entity_id
_entity_poly.type
_entity_poly.pdbx_seq_one_letter_code
_entity_poly.pdbx_strand_id
1 'polypeptide(L)'
;MGVVPLSSEWNDDVNENDKLARDVKAWRSKGGFTAESAAKVLGIPKRTYEGIEQGRGFPYPKLLRVALESKNLSLEAMIEVSPHVKKRR
;
A
#
# COMPACT_ATOMS: atom_id res chain seq x y z
N MET A 1 2.05 -39.87 32.23
CA MET A 1 1.77 -38.44 31.97
C MET A 1 2.16 -38.13 30.53
N GLY A 2 1.19 -37.84 29.66
CA GLY A 2 1.48 -37.34 28.32
C GLY A 2 1.84 -35.86 28.40
N VAL A 3 3.00 -35.50 27.86
CA VAL A 3 3.38 -34.08 27.68
C VAL A 3 2.55 -33.59 26.51
N VAL A 4 1.52 -32.79 26.80
CA VAL A 4 0.74 -32.09 25.78
C VAL A 4 1.69 -31.07 25.13
N PRO A 5 1.97 -31.12 23.82
CA PRO A 5 2.71 -30.05 23.17
C PRO A 5 1.83 -28.80 23.21
N LEU A 6 2.31 -27.76 23.89
CA LEU A 6 1.62 -26.47 23.98
C LEU A 6 1.41 -25.94 22.56
N SER A 7 0.14 -25.81 22.19
CA SER A 7 -0.33 -25.52 20.85
C SER A 7 0.38 -24.35 20.20
N SER A 8 0.67 -24.59 18.93
CA SER A 8 1.00 -23.65 17.87
C SER A 8 -0.10 -22.59 17.74
N GLU A 9 -0.05 -21.52 18.52
CA GLU A 9 -0.96 -20.35 18.42
C GLU A 9 -0.22 -19.01 18.53
N TRP A 10 1.06 -18.97 18.16
CA TRP A 10 1.81 -17.71 18.00
C TRP A 10 2.57 -17.72 16.67
N ASN A 11 1.82 -17.61 15.56
CA ASN A 11 2.40 -17.43 14.23
C ASN A 11 1.57 -16.47 13.36
N ASP A 12 0.96 -15.45 13.96
CA ASP A 12 0.22 -14.39 13.24
C ASP A 12 0.75 -12.97 13.48
N ASP A 13 1.87 -12.82 14.19
CA ASP A 13 2.63 -11.56 14.31
C ASP A 13 3.50 -11.31 13.08
N VAL A 14 2.91 -11.36 11.88
CA VAL A 14 3.46 -10.54 10.80
C VAL A 14 3.21 -9.10 11.23
N ASN A 15 4.23 -8.47 11.82
CA ASN A 15 4.26 -7.10 12.31
C ASN A 15 3.40 -6.17 11.43
N GLU A 16 2.39 -5.53 12.02
CA GLU A 16 1.44 -4.68 11.28
C GLU A 16 2.15 -3.56 10.49
N ASN A 17 3.32 -3.11 10.93
CA ASN A 17 4.12 -2.15 10.18
C ASN A 17 4.74 -2.76 8.92
N ASP A 18 5.15 -4.04 8.96
CA ASP A 18 5.67 -4.75 7.79
C ASP A 18 4.55 -5.01 6.78
N LYS A 19 3.33 -5.32 7.25
CA LYS A 19 2.15 -5.40 6.37
C LYS A 19 1.89 -4.06 5.70
N LEU A 20 1.85 -2.98 6.48
CA LEU A 20 1.66 -1.63 5.94
C LEU A 20 2.74 -1.25 4.93
N ALA A 21 4.01 -1.56 5.21
CA ALA A 21 5.12 -1.33 4.31
C ALA A 21 4.92 -2.04 2.96
N ARG A 22 4.50 -3.31 3.00
CA ARG A 22 4.18 -4.11 1.81
C ARG A 22 3.01 -3.53 1.03
N ASP A 23 1.92 -3.15 1.71
CA ASP A 23 0.73 -2.55 1.09
C ASP A 23 1.09 -1.27 0.32
N VAL A 24 1.84 -0.38 0.96
CA VAL A 24 2.29 0.91 0.39
C VAL A 24 3.21 0.69 -0.81
N LYS A 25 4.18 -0.23 -0.70
CA LYS A 25 5.10 -0.56 -1.78
C LYS A 25 4.39 -1.18 -2.98
N ALA A 26 3.46 -2.10 -2.73
CA ALA A 26 2.64 -2.72 -3.77
C ALA A 26 1.77 -1.67 -4.48
N TRP A 27 1.12 -0.80 -3.71
CA TRP A 27 0.29 0.29 -4.24
C TRP A 27 1.07 1.18 -5.22
N ARG A 28 2.24 1.70 -4.81
CA ARG A 28 3.01 2.57 -5.71
C ARG A 28 3.55 1.83 -6.92
N SER A 29 3.87 0.54 -6.78
CA SER A 29 4.36 -0.29 -7.88
C SER A 29 3.25 -0.54 -8.91
N LYS A 30 2.02 -0.82 -8.46
CA LYS A 30 0.83 -0.93 -9.32
C LYS A 30 0.57 0.38 -10.08
N GLY A 31 0.71 1.52 -9.41
CA GLY A 31 0.53 2.84 -10.01
C GLY A 31 1.72 3.35 -10.84
N GLY A 32 2.84 2.62 -10.92
CA GLY A 32 4.04 3.07 -11.62
C GLY A 32 4.72 4.30 -10.98
N PHE A 33 4.50 4.55 -9.69
CA PHE A 33 5.02 5.71 -9.00
C PHE A 33 6.43 5.45 -8.42
N THR A 34 7.26 6.50 -8.43
CA THR A 34 8.46 6.57 -7.59
C THR A 34 8.04 6.88 -6.15
N ALA A 35 8.93 6.66 -5.17
CA ALA A 35 8.64 7.04 -3.79
C ALA A 35 8.33 8.55 -3.65
N GLU A 36 8.97 9.40 -4.46
CA GLU A 36 8.71 10.84 -4.44
C GLU A 36 7.31 11.19 -5.01
N SER A 37 6.92 10.62 -6.15
CA SER A 37 5.60 10.90 -6.73
C SER A 37 4.48 10.30 -5.88
N ALA A 38 4.69 9.11 -5.31
CA ALA A 38 3.78 8.49 -4.35
C ALA A 38 3.56 9.39 -3.11
N ALA A 39 4.64 9.92 -2.54
CA ALA A 39 4.57 10.84 -1.41
C ALA A 39 3.80 12.13 -1.75
N LYS A 40 4.01 12.68 -2.96
CA LYS A 40 3.27 13.84 -3.48
C LYS A 40 1.76 13.54 -3.62
N VAL A 41 1.39 12.38 -4.16
CA VAL A 41 -0.02 11.96 -4.30
C VAL A 41 -0.71 11.82 -2.95
N LEU A 42 0.01 11.32 -1.94
CA LEU A 42 -0.48 11.16 -0.57
C LEU A 42 -0.39 12.44 0.26
N GLY A 43 0.26 13.49 -0.24
CA GLY A 43 0.42 14.76 0.47
C GLY A 43 1.32 14.65 1.71
N ILE A 44 2.27 13.71 1.74
CA ILE A 44 3.19 13.51 2.86
C ILE A 44 4.65 13.76 2.45
N PRO A 45 5.56 14.10 3.39
CA PRO A 45 6.98 14.20 3.09
C PRO A 45 7.56 12.88 2.57
N LYS A 46 8.46 12.94 1.59
CA LYS A 46 9.15 11.76 1.04
C LYS A 46 9.81 10.91 2.13
N ARG A 47 10.50 11.54 3.09
CA ARG A 47 11.11 10.86 4.25
C ARG A 47 10.10 10.03 5.05
N THR A 48 8.87 10.53 5.20
CA THR A 48 7.80 9.81 5.89
C THR A 48 7.37 8.59 5.09
N TYR A 49 7.18 8.77 3.78
CA TYR A 49 6.84 7.66 2.88
C TYR A 49 7.90 6.56 2.89
N GLU A 50 9.18 6.93 2.77
CA GLU A 50 10.31 5.98 2.81
C GLU A 50 10.39 5.25 4.16
N GLY A 51 10.16 5.96 5.27
CA GLY A 51 10.10 5.34 6.59
C GLY A 51 9.00 4.29 6.71
N ILE A 52 7.85 4.52 6.10
CA ILE A 52 6.75 3.55 6.06
C ILE A 52 7.17 2.31 5.25
N GLU A 53 7.78 2.48 4.07
CA GLU A 53 8.27 1.35 3.27
C GLU A 53 9.38 0.54 3.96
N GLN A 54 10.10 1.16 4.91
CA GLN A 54 11.12 0.51 5.73
C GLN A 54 10.55 -0.19 6.98
N GLY A 55 9.23 -0.15 7.21
CA GLY A 55 8.60 -0.79 8.37
C GLY A 55 8.62 0.06 9.65
N ARG A 56 8.95 1.36 9.57
CA ARG A 56 8.83 2.29 10.73
C ARG A 56 7.39 2.45 11.20
N GLY A 57 6.42 2.15 10.33
CA GLY A 57 5.00 2.32 10.58
C GLY A 57 4.51 3.75 10.33
N PHE A 58 3.21 3.96 10.57
CA PHE A 58 2.55 5.25 10.46
C PHE A 58 1.57 5.41 11.62
N PRO A 59 1.40 6.61 12.22
CA PRO A 59 0.53 6.78 13.40
C PRO A 59 -0.93 6.38 13.17
N TYR A 60 -1.42 6.46 11.92
CA TYR A 60 -2.80 6.13 11.55
C TYR A 60 -2.82 5.15 10.36
N PRO A 61 -2.43 3.88 10.54
CA PRO A 61 -2.21 2.95 9.43
C PRO A 61 -3.50 2.65 8.66
N LYS A 62 -4.64 2.60 9.36
CA LYS A 62 -5.97 2.44 8.74
C LYS A 62 -6.34 3.62 7.84
N LEU A 63 -6.06 4.86 8.27
CA LEU A 63 -6.32 6.05 7.47
C LEU A 63 -5.46 6.04 6.19
N LEU A 64 -4.19 5.63 6.32
CA LEU A 64 -3.32 5.49 5.16
C LEU A 64 -3.87 4.46 4.16
N ARG A 65 -4.32 3.28 4.63
CA ARG A 65 -4.94 2.25 3.76
C ARG A 65 -6.16 2.79 3.00
N VAL A 66 -7.06 3.52 3.68
CA VAL A 66 -8.22 4.17 3.03
C VAL A 66 -7.79 5.19 1.97
N ALA A 67 -6.73 5.95 2.22
CA ALA A 67 -6.20 6.89 1.25
C ALA A 67 -5.65 6.18 0.00
N LEU A 68 -4.92 5.07 0.15
CA LEU A 68 -4.41 4.28 -0.98
C LEU A 68 -5.56 3.73 -1.84
N GLU A 69 -6.59 3.17 -1.20
CA GLU A 69 -7.79 2.64 -1.87
C GLU A 69 -8.53 3.73 -2.64
N SER A 70 -8.73 4.89 -2.04
CA SER A 70 -9.38 6.04 -2.68
C SER A 70 -8.62 6.52 -3.93
N LYS A 71 -7.28 6.48 -3.90
CA LYS A 71 -6.44 6.86 -5.06
C LYS A 71 -6.44 5.78 -6.15
N ASN A 72 -6.60 4.50 -5.81
CA ASN A 72 -6.75 3.43 -6.80
C ASN A 72 -8.02 3.60 -7.63
N LEU A 73 -9.16 3.87 -6.98
CA LEU A 73 -10.44 4.10 -7.65
C LEU A 73 -10.36 5.27 -8.64
N SER A 74 -9.64 6.33 -8.28
CA SER A 74 -9.42 7.47 -9.18
C SER A 74 -8.57 7.10 -10.40
N LEU A 75 -7.57 6.23 -10.27
CA LEU A 75 -6.74 5.81 -11.40
C LEU A 75 -7.52 4.91 -12.37
N GLU A 76 -8.30 3.98 -11.85
CA GLU A 76 -9.14 3.08 -12.66
C GLU A 76 -10.25 3.85 -13.38
N ALA A 77 -10.89 4.81 -12.70
CA ALA A 77 -11.88 5.69 -13.31
C ALA A 77 -11.30 6.57 -14.44
N MET A 78 -10.04 7.03 -14.32
CA MET A 78 -9.38 7.80 -15.38
C MET A 78 -9.03 6.97 -16.62
N ILE A 79 -8.85 5.65 -16.46
CA ILE A 79 -8.61 4.73 -17.57
C ILE A 79 -9.91 4.43 -18.34
N GLU A 80 -11.05 4.31 -17.64
CA GLU A 80 -12.34 4.02 -18.29
C GLU A 80 -12.93 5.22 -19.08
N VAL A 81 -12.64 6.46 -18.68
CA VAL A 81 -13.21 7.66 -19.35
C VAL A 81 -12.37 8.13 -20.55
N SER A 82 -11.46 7.30 -21.07
CA SER A 82 -10.74 7.60 -22.32
C SER A 82 -11.34 6.83 -23.51
N PRO A 83 -12.42 7.34 -24.16
CA PRO A 83 -12.75 6.89 -25.49
C PRO A 83 -11.73 7.49 -26.46
N HIS A 84 -11.30 6.69 -27.43
CA HIS A 84 -10.53 7.06 -28.63
C HIS A 84 -9.00 6.99 -28.59
N VAL A 85 -8.49 5.86 -29.08
CA VAL A 85 -7.73 5.89 -30.34
C VAL A 85 -8.41 4.92 -31.33
N LYS A 86 -9.40 5.41 -32.10
CA LYS A 86 -9.68 4.76 -33.39
C LYS A 86 -8.46 5.00 -34.26
N LYS A 87 -7.72 3.94 -34.59
CA LYS A 87 -6.88 3.93 -35.79
C LYS A 87 -7.79 4.22 -36.98
N ARG A 88 -7.72 5.44 -37.51
CA ARG A 88 -8.20 5.74 -38.86
C ARG A 88 -7.13 5.25 -39.83
N ARG A 89 -7.56 4.29 -40.67
CA ARG A 89 -7.02 3.82 -41.96
C ARG A 89 -5.51 3.85 -42.16
#